data_AF-A0A357LGY1-F1
#
_entry.id   AF-A0A357LGY1-F1
#
_cell.length_a   1.000
_cell.length_b   1.000
_cell.length_c   1.000
_cell.angle_alpha   90.00
_cell.angle_beta   90.00
_cell.angle_gamma   90.00
#
_symmetry.space_group_name_H-M   'P 1'
#
loop_
_entity.id
_entity.type
_entity.pdbx_description
1 polymer ?
#
loop_
_entity_poly.entity_id
_entity_poly.type
_entity_poly.pdbx_seq_one_letter_code
_entity_poly.pdbx_strand_id
1 'polypeptide(L)'
;MSYKSLRDFMARLETAGELARVSHPVSTVLEMTEIQTRLLAGQGPAVLFEKPVMPDGSVSPIPVLVNLFGTVKRVAMGVTLGGEERTSAEALREVGRTLAFLRQPEPPAGLKDALELIPFARDVMAMRPATRAFGTAPCQEVVLTGADIDLGKLPIQTCWPGEPAPLITWPLVVTKGPTEAREDAFNLGIYRMQMIGRDRTIMR
;
A
#
# COMPACT_ATOMS: atom_id res chain seq x y z
N MET A 1 6.40 13.40 -10.39
CA MET A 1 5.53 12.43 -11.09
C MET A 1 4.78 11.64 -10.04
N SER A 2 3.45 11.57 -10.09
CA SER A 2 2.69 10.65 -9.24
C SER A 2 2.52 9.32 -9.98
N TYR A 3 2.77 8.19 -9.32
CA TYR A 3 2.47 6.89 -9.90
C TYR A 3 0.96 6.75 -10.12
N LYS A 4 0.54 6.16 -11.26
CA LYS A 4 -0.88 5.95 -11.53
C LYS A 4 -1.39 4.65 -10.90
N SER A 5 -0.48 3.72 -10.59
CA SER A 5 -0.79 2.42 -10.03
C SER A 5 0.40 1.84 -9.25
N LEU A 6 0.15 0.78 -8.47
CA LEU A 6 1.21 -0.01 -7.86
C LEU A 6 2.15 -0.63 -8.92
N ARG A 7 1.63 -0.98 -10.11
CA ARG A 7 2.43 -1.55 -11.20
C ARG A 7 3.44 -0.53 -11.74
N ASP A 8 3.03 0.73 -11.87
CA ASP A 8 3.94 1.82 -12.27
C ASP A 8 5.06 2.01 -11.24
N PHE A 9 4.72 1.95 -9.94
CA PHE A 9 5.71 2.06 -8.88
C PHE A 9 6.68 0.88 -8.89
N MET A 10 6.19 -0.35 -9.06
CA MET A 10 7.02 -1.54 -9.20
C MET A 10 7.98 -1.44 -10.39
N ALA A 11 7.52 -0.96 -11.55
CA ALA A 11 8.38 -0.74 -12.72
C ALA A 11 9.49 0.29 -12.45
N ARG A 12 9.18 1.34 -11.67
CA ARG A 12 10.20 2.30 -11.22
C ARG A 12 11.22 1.66 -10.29
N LEU A 13 10.77 0.86 -9.32
CA LEU A 13 11.66 0.14 -8.41
C LEU A 13 12.55 -0.85 -9.16
N GLU A 14 12.01 -1.59 -10.14
CA GLU A 14 12.76 -2.53 -10.99
C GLU A 14 13.84 -1.80 -11.78
N THR A 15 13.51 -0.66 -12.41
CA THR A 15 14.48 0.18 -13.13
C THR A 15 15.57 0.73 -12.21
N ALA A 16 15.24 1.01 -10.95
CA ALA A 16 16.17 1.52 -9.94
C ALA A 16 16.98 0.43 -9.23
N GLY A 17 16.80 -0.85 -9.58
CA GLY A 17 17.45 -1.98 -8.90
C GLY A 17 16.92 -2.25 -7.48
N GLU A 18 15.73 -1.73 -7.16
CA GLU A 18 15.09 -1.80 -5.83
C GLU A 18 13.99 -2.87 -5.75
N LEU A 19 13.70 -3.57 -6.84
CA LEU A 19 12.77 -4.70 -6.90
C LEU A 19 13.47 -5.90 -7.56
N ALA A 20 13.41 -7.06 -6.90
CA ALA A 20 13.83 -8.33 -7.46
C ALA A 20 12.62 -9.23 -7.74
N ARG A 21 12.68 -10.00 -8.82
CA ARG A 21 11.69 -11.04 -9.14
C ARG A 21 12.23 -12.40 -8.79
N VAL A 22 11.42 -13.21 -8.12
CA VAL A 22 11.77 -14.58 -7.74
C VAL A 22 10.82 -15.53 -8.46
N SER A 23 11.36 -16.25 -9.45
CA SER A 23 10.65 -17.24 -10.25
C SER A 23 10.70 -18.66 -9.66
N HIS A 24 11.52 -18.86 -8.62
CA HIS A 24 11.53 -20.07 -7.82
C HIS A 24 10.21 -20.18 -7.04
N PRO A 25 9.58 -21.36 -6.95
CA PRO A 25 8.42 -21.57 -6.09
C PRO A 25 8.78 -21.30 -4.62
N VAL A 26 7.99 -20.49 -3.93
CA VAL A 26 8.24 -20.16 -2.51
C VAL A 26 6.94 -20.29 -1.73
N SER A 27 6.99 -20.98 -0.59
CA SER A 27 5.83 -21.22 0.27
C SER A 27 5.29 -19.95 0.92
N THR A 28 3.97 -19.79 0.83
CA THR A 28 3.19 -18.80 1.59
C THR A 28 3.18 -19.10 3.09
N VAL A 29 3.53 -20.33 3.48
CA VAL A 29 3.63 -20.76 4.88
C VAL A 29 5.08 -20.60 5.33
N LEU A 30 5.32 -19.54 6.11
CA LEU A 30 6.58 -19.19 6.79
C LEU A 30 7.75 -18.77 5.88
N GLU A 31 7.96 -19.45 4.75
CA GLU A 31 9.16 -19.29 3.92
C GLU A 31 9.32 -17.88 3.34
N MET A 32 8.26 -17.33 2.74
CA MET A 32 8.26 -15.93 2.26
C MET A 32 8.59 -14.94 3.38
N THR A 33 8.10 -15.20 4.60
CA THR A 33 8.31 -14.32 5.75
C THR A 33 9.75 -14.41 6.26
N GLU A 34 10.37 -15.58 6.26
CA GLU A 34 11.79 -15.74 6.59
C GLU A 34 12.69 -15.00 5.56
N ILE A 35 12.39 -15.15 4.27
CA ILE A 35 13.11 -14.42 3.20
C ILE A 35 12.95 -12.91 3.40
N GLN A 36 11.72 -12.43 3.60
CA GLN A 36 11.45 -11.03 3.88
C GLN A 36 12.20 -10.53 5.13
N THR A 37 12.27 -11.32 6.19
CA THR A 37 12.96 -10.96 7.44
C THR A 37 14.45 -10.73 7.19
N ARG A 38 15.12 -11.62 6.44
CA ARG A 38 16.53 -11.45 6.07
C ARG A 38 16.75 -10.25 5.17
N LEU A 39 15.87 -10.04 4.20
CA LEU A 39 15.93 -8.88 3.30
C LEU A 39 15.79 -7.57 4.07
N LEU A 40 14.86 -7.49 5.02
CA LEU A 40 14.68 -6.30 5.84
C LEU A 40 15.93 -6.03 6.70
N ALA A 41 16.46 -7.05 7.38
CA ALA A 41 17.67 -6.93 8.19
C ALA A 41 18.91 -6.54 7.36
N GLY A 42 19.02 -7.05 6.15
CA GLY A 42 20.10 -6.75 5.21
C GLY A 42 19.87 -5.53 4.33
N GLN A 43 18.80 -4.75 4.53
CA GLN A 43 18.39 -3.63 3.67
C GLN A 43 18.27 -4.00 2.17
N GLY A 44 17.88 -5.25 1.89
CA GLY A 44 17.68 -5.80 0.55
C GLY A 44 16.50 -5.18 -0.20
N PRO A 45 16.30 -5.58 -1.47
CA PRO A 45 15.25 -5.03 -2.33
C PRO A 45 13.84 -5.43 -1.89
N ALA A 46 12.83 -4.80 -2.47
CA ALA A 46 11.49 -5.38 -2.54
C ALA A 46 11.54 -6.69 -3.35
N VAL A 47 10.61 -7.61 -3.10
CA VAL A 47 10.57 -8.88 -3.82
C VAL A 47 9.18 -9.18 -4.33
N LEU A 48 9.08 -9.54 -5.61
CA LEU A 48 7.89 -10.14 -6.21
C LEU A 48 8.12 -11.65 -6.37
N PHE A 49 7.44 -12.46 -5.57
CA PHE A 49 7.38 -13.90 -5.73
C PHE A 49 6.36 -14.24 -6.82
N GLU A 50 6.84 -14.78 -7.94
CA GLU A 50 6.00 -15.06 -9.11
C GLU A 50 5.28 -16.40 -9.02
N LYS A 51 5.74 -17.31 -8.14
CA LYS A 51 5.16 -18.64 -7.93
C LYS A 51 4.93 -18.93 -6.44
N PRO A 52 3.96 -18.27 -5.78
CA PRO A 52 3.61 -18.60 -4.41
C PRO A 52 3.08 -20.01 -4.31
N VAL A 53 3.65 -20.83 -3.43
CA VAL A 53 3.15 -22.18 -3.13
C VAL A 53 2.16 -22.09 -1.98
N MET A 54 0.95 -22.55 -2.23
CA MET A 54 -0.18 -22.57 -1.30
C MET A 54 -0.03 -23.70 -0.27
N PRO A 55 -0.77 -23.68 0.85
CA PRO A 55 -0.68 -24.75 1.87
C PRO A 55 -1.00 -26.16 1.35
N ASP A 56 -1.78 -26.28 0.28
CA ASP A 56 -2.12 -27.55 -0.38
C ASP A 56 -1.06 -28.01 -1.41
N GLY A 57 0.02 -27.25 -1.58
CA GLY A 57 1.09 -27.50 -2.53
C GLY A 57 0.84 -26.95 -3.94
N SER A 58 -0.34 -26.39 -4.21
CA SER A 58 -0.62 -25.75 -5.50
C SER A 58 0.14 -24.43 -5.66
N VAL A 59 0.36 -24.00 -6.91
CA VAL A 59 0.95 -22.68 -7.19
C VAL A 59 -0.17 -21.67 -7.41
N SER A 60 -0.14 -20.56 -6.67
CA SER A 60 -1.09 -19.47 -6.84
C SER A 60 -0.89 -18.77 -8.20
N PRO A 61 -1.98 -18.46 -8.94
CA PRO A 61 -1.90 -17.61 -10.12
C PRO A 61 -1.66 -16.13 -9.78
N ILE A 62 -1.75 -15.76 -8.49
CA ILE A 62 -1.58 -14.39 -8.01
C ILE A 62 -0.16 -14.29 -7.42
N PRO A 63 0.73 -13.41 -7.94
CA PRO A 63 2.05 -13.22 -7.36
C PRO A 63 1.98 -12.46 -6.03
N VAL A 64 2.99 -12.64 -5.17
CA VAL A 64 3.06 -11.98 -3.85
C VAL A 64 4.20 -10.98 -3.83
N LEU A 65 3.87 -9.71 -3.59
CA LEU A 65 4.83 -8.62 -3.40
C LEU A 65 5.11 -8.42 -1.91
N VAL A 66 6.37 -8.51 -1.50
CA VAL A 66 6.81 -8.29 -0.11
C VAL A 66 7.92 -7.25 -0.03
N ASN A 67 8.21 -6.81 1.20
CA ASN A 67 9.32 -5.91 1.52
C ASN A 67 9.32 -4.57 0.74
N LEU A 68 8.15 -4.18 0.21
CA LEU A 68 7.98 -3.01 -0.66
C LEU A 68 8.58 -1.74 -0.04
N PHE A 69 8.29 -1.52 1.24
CA PHE A 69 8.77 -0.37 2.02
C PHE A 69 9.88 -0.75 3.02
N GLY A 70 10.67 -1.79 2.72
CA GLY A 70 11.71 -2.30 3.61
C GLY A 70 12.94 -1.40 3.80
N THR A 71 13.04 -0.28 3.06
CA THR A 71 14.14 0.69 3.23
C THR A 71 13.59 2.11 3.22
N VAL A 72 14.31 3.02 3.89
CA VAL A 72 14.00 4.46 3.89
C VAL A 72 13.97 5.01 2.45
N LYS A 73 14.89 4.55 1.60
CA LYS A 73 14.93 4.95 0.19
C LYS A 73 13.62 4.58 -0.52
N ARG A 74 13.12 3.35 -0.39
CA ARG A 74 11.86 2.94 -1.04
C ARG A 74 10.63 3.64 -0.47
N VAL A 75 10.62 3.92 0.84
CA VAL A 75 9.59 4.79 1.45
C VAL A 75 9.63 6.16 0.80
N ALA A 76 10.79 6.80 0.72
CA ALA A 76 10.95 8.11 0.09
C ALA A 76 10.50 8.11 -1.38
N MET A 77 10.89 7.08 -2.15
CA MET A 77 10.48 6.93 -3.55
C MET A 77 8.96 6.80 -3.74
N GLY A 78 8.24 6.28 -2.73
CA GLY A 78 6.79 6.18 -2.74
C GLY A 78 6.07 7.48 -2.37
N VAL A 79 6.76 8.45 -1.74
CA VAL A 79 6.17 9.73 -1.37
C VAL A 79 6.27 10.72 -2.53
N THR A 80 5.16 10.87 -3.26
CA THR A 80 5.08 11.66 -4.49
C THR A 80 4.54 13.08 -4.29
N LEU A 81 4.45 13.56 -3.04
CA LEU A 81 3.96 14.90 -2.71
C LEU A 81 4.73 15.98 -3.51
N GLY A 82 4.03 16.96 -4.09
CA GLY A 82 4.67 17.99 -4.95
C GLY A 82 5.23 17.47 -6.27
N GLY A 83 5.05 16.19 -6.61
CA GLY A 83 5.55 15.60 -7.84
C GLY A 83 7.08 15.45 -7.90
N GLU A 84 7.76 15.52 -6.75
CA GLU A 84 9.21 15.38 -6.69
C GLU A 84 9.64 13.93 -6.47
N GLU A 85 10.78 13.57 -7.02
CA GLU A 85 11.40 12.28 -6.75
C GLU A 85 12.26 12.38 -5.49
N ARG A 86 12.13 11.39 -4.60
CA ARG A 86 12.83 11.37 -3.31
C ARG A 86 13.48 10.01 -3.09
N THR A 87 14.66 10.01 -2.49
CA THR A 87 15.45 8.79 -2.23
C THR A 87 16.13 8.78 -0.86
N SER A 88 15.95 9.82 -0.05
CA SER A 88 16.63 10.00 1.24
C SER A 88 15.68 10.34 2.39
N ALA A 89 16.18 10.20 3.63
CA ALA A 89 15.46 10.58 4.84
C ALA A 89 15.25 12.09 4.93
N GLU A 90 16.22 12.89 4.47
CA GLU A 90 16.19 14.35 4.44
C GLU A 90 14.98 14.85 3.67
N ALA A 91 14.70 14.23 2.52
CA ALA A 91 13.58 14.58 1.65
C ALA A 91 12.21 14.30 2.33
N LEU A 92 12.15 13.38 3.30
CA LEU A 92 10.93 13.12 4.08
C LEU A 92 10.68 14.20 5.14
N ARG A 93 11.71 14.94 5.59
CA ARG A 93 11.53 16.05 6.55
C ARG A 93 10.69 17.16 5.96
N GLU A 94 10.89 17.46 4.68
CA GLU A 94 10.10 18.46 3.96
C GLU A 94 8.62 18.08 3.90
N VAL A 95 8.33 16.82 3.58
CA VAL A 95 6.97 16.27 3.60
C VAL A 95 6.33 16.44 4.98
N GLY A 96 7.08 16.18 6.06
CA GLY A 96 6.62 16.39 7.42
C GLY A 96 6.24 17.84 7.71
N ARG A 97 7.01 18.81 7.22
CA ARG A 97 6.68 20.25 7.33
C ARG A 97 5.40 20.58 6.57
N THR A 98 5.24 20.05 5.36
CA THR A 98 4.03 20.24 4.56
C THR A 98 2.78 19.69 5.27
N LEU A 99 2.87 18.48 5.85
CA LEU A 99 1.78 17.87 6.62
C LEU A 99 1.45 18.64 7.90
N ALA A 100 2.46 19.18 8.59
CA ALA A 100 2.26 20.02 9.77
C ALA A 100 1.48 21.30 9.41
N PHE A 101 1.87 21.96 8.32
CA PHE A 101 1.18 23.15 7.81
C PHE A 101 -0.27 22.84 7.37
N LEU A 102 -0.52 21.68 6.74
CA LEU A 102 -1.90 21.24 6.40
C LEU A 102 -2.79 21.06 7.62
N ARG A 103 -2.22 20.58 8.73
CA ARG A 103 -2.97 20.33 9.97
C ARG A 103 -3.38 21.63 10.65
N GLN A 104 -2.50 22.64 10.64
CA GLN A 104 -2.72 23.94 11.27
C GLN A 104 -2.15 25.04 10.37
N PRO A 105 -2.90 25.52 9.36
CA PRO A 105 -2.45 26.62 8.53
C PRO A 105 -2.48 27.92 9.35
N GLU A 106 -1.36 28.64 9.37
CA GLU A 106 -1.31 30.00 9.93
C GLU A 106 -1.98 30.98 8.94
N PRO A 107 -2.86 31.89 9.41
CA PRO A 107 -3.47 32.88 8.53
C PRO A 107 -2.39 33.84 7.98
N PRO A 108 -2.42 34.17 6.68
CA PRO A 108 -1.41 35.06 6.08
C PRO A 108 -1.48 36.45 6.72
N ALA A 109 -0.32 37.06 7.01
CA ALA A 109 -0.26 38.38 7.63
C ALA A 109 -0.52 39.52 6.63
N GLY A 110 -0.50 39.23 5.32
CA GLY A 110 -0.83 40.20 4.26
C GLY A 110 -0.98 39.60 2.86
N LEU A 111 -1.16 40.48 1.87
CA LEU A 111 -1.40 40.10 0.46
C LEU A 111 -0.23 39.34 -0.17
N LYS A 112 1.01 39.67 0.20
CA LYS A 112 2.21 38.98 -0.29
C LYS A 112 2.24 37.53 0.18
N ASP A 113 2.01 37.31 1.47
CA ASP A 113 1.95 35.97 2.08
C ASP A 113 0.80 35.15 1.46
N ALA A 114 -0.34 35.78 1.17
CA ALA A 114 -1.45 35.11 0.49
C ALA A 114 -1.08 34.63 -0.93
N LEU A 115 -0.24 35.36 -1.67
CA LEU A 115 0.24 34.94 -2.99
C LEU A 115 1.19 33.73 -2.88
N GLU A 116 2.00 33.66 -1.83
CA GLU A 116 2.93 32.55 -1.57
C GLU A 116 2.18 31.24 -1.23
N LEU A 117 0.94 31.32 -0.76
CA LEU A 117 0.08 30.16 -0.47
C LEU A 117 -0.65 29.58 -1.69
N ILE A 118 -0.65 30.27 -2.84
CA ILE A 118 -1.37 29.83 -4.06
C ILE A 118 -0.87 28.47 -4.59
N PRO A 119 0.44 28.23 -4.76
CA PRO A 119 0.94 26.94 -5.26
C PRO A 119 0.53 25.79 -4.35
N PHE A 120 0.59 26.03 -3.04
CA PHE A 120 0.18 25.06 -2.02
C PHE A 120 -1.31 24.74 -2.10
N ALA A 121 -2.18 25.75 -2.23
CA ALA A 121 -3.62 25.54 -2.39
C ALA A 121 -3.96 24.68 -3.64
N ARG A 122 -3.21 24.87 -4.74
CA ARG A 122 -3.35 24.04 -5.95
C ARG A 122 -2.97 22.59 -5.67
N ASP A 123 -1.86 22.36 -4.95
CA ASP A 123 -1.40 21.01 -4.62
C ASP A 123 -2.40 20.29 -3.71
N VAL A 124 -3.01 21.00 -2.74
CA VAL A 124 -4.09 20.45 -1.89
C VAL A 124 -5.32 20.08 -2.70
N MET A 125 -5.74 20.94 -3.65
CA MET A 125 -6.87 20.62 -4.53
C MET A 125 -6.59 19.38 -5.40
N ALA A 126 -5.34 19.22 -5.86
CA ALA A 126 -4.93 18.05 -6.65
C ALA A 126 -4.92 16.73 -5.85
N MET A 127 -4.91 16.78 -4.51
CA MET A 127 -5.01 15.58 -3.66
C MET A 127 -6.42 15.00 -3.56
N ARG A 128 -7.46 15.73 -4.00
CA ARG A 128 -8.83 15.23 -3.92
C ARG A 128 -8.98 13.99 -4.81
N PRO A 129 -9.47 12.86 -4.26
CA PRO A 129 -9.64 11.65 -5.07
C PRO A 129 -10.66 11.90 -6.18
N ALA A 130 -10.28 11.58 -7.41
CA ALA A 130 -11.20 11.61 -8.53
C ALA A 130 -12.14 10.40 -8.46
N THR A 131 -13.44 10.64 -8.63
CA THR A 131 -14.41 9.55 -8.77
C THR A 131 -14.39 9.04 -10.20
N ARG A 132 -14.41 7.71 -10.38
CA ARG A 132 -14.53 7.06 -11.68
C ARG A 132 -15.90 6.38 -11.80
N ALA A 133 -16.40 6.27 -13.01
CA ALA A 133 -17.64 5.52 -13.27
C ALA A 133 -17.47 4.05 -12.89
N PHE A 134 -18.55 3.44 -12.39
CA PHE A 134 -18.57 2.02 -12.08
C PHE A 134 -18.22 1.18 -13.32
N GLY A 135 -17.43 0.12 -13.13
CA GLY A 135 -16.96 -0.79 -14.19
C GLY A 135 -15.74 -0.30 -14.98
N THR A 136 -15.22 0.90 -14.68
CA THR A 136 -14.08 1.47 -15.42
C THR A 136 -12.73 1.31 -14.72
N ALA A 137 -12.73 0.92 -13.44
CA ALA A 137 -11.52 0.75 -12.67
C ALA A 137 -10.95 -0.67 -12.85
N PRO A 138 -9.63 -0.86 -13.06
CA PRO A 138 -9.04 -2.19 -13.21
C PRO A 138 -9.29 -3.15 -12.04
N CYS A 139 -9.54 -2.62 -10.83
CA CYS A 139 -9.91 -3.44 -9.67
C CYS A 139 -11.33 -4.07 -9.75
N GLN A 140 -12.09 -3.76 -10.80
CA GLN A 140 -13.45 -4.26 -11.04
C GLN A 140 -13.53 -5.23 -12.23
N GLU A 141 -12.41 -5.64 -12.82
CA GLU A 141 -12.37 -6.56 -13.97
C GLU A 141 -12.82 -7.98 -13.62
N VAL A 142 -12.51 -8.45 -12.41
CA VAL A 142 -12.90 -9.76 -11.89
C VAL A 142 -13.76 -9.55 -10.64
N VAL A 143 -15.01 -9.99 -10.69
CA VAL A 143 -15.99 -9.81 -9.61
C VAL A 143 -16.47 -11.18 -9.14
N LEU A 144 -16.20 -11.51 -7.87
CA LEU A 144 -16.66 -12.72 -7.21
C LEU A 144 -17.65 -12.32 -6.11
N THR A 145 -18.83 -12.92 -6.09
CA THR A 145 -19.88 -12.58 -5.11
C THR A 145 -20.51 -13.84 -4.51
N GLY A 146 -21.10 -13.71 -3.31
CA GLY A 146 -21.85 -14.79 -2.67
C GLY A 146 -21.08 -16.12 -2.62
N ALA A 147 -21.64 -17.14 -3.27
CA ALA A 147 -21.07 -18.47 -3.31
C ALA A 147 -19.74 -18.57 -4.06
N ASP A 148 -19.29 -17.56 -4.81
CA ASP A 148 -17.99 -17.59 -5.51
C ASP A 148 -16.82 -17.10 -4.66
N ILE A 149 -17.09 -16.46 -3.51
CA ILE A 149 -16.08 -15.89 -2.61
C ILE A 149 -15.27 -16.99 -1.94
N ASP A 150 -13.96 -17.03 -2.17
CA ASP A 150 -13.08 -18.00 -1.53
C ASP A 150 -11.71 -17.38 -1.23
N LEU A 151 -11.50 -17.02 0.03
CA LEU A 151 -10.24 -16.49 0.56
C LEU A 151 -9.09 -17.50 0.46
N GLY A 152 -9.38 -18.80 0.39
CA GLY A 152 -8.38 -19.84 0.20
C GLY A 152 -7.69 -19.79 -1.17
N LYS A 153 -8.26 -19.05 -2.14
CA LYS A 153 -7.63 -18.81 -3.46
C LYS A 153 -6.58 -17.70 -3.43
N LEU A 154 -6.54 -16.90 -2.36
CA LEU A 154 -5.57 -15.82 -2.20
C LEU A 154 -4.30 -16.35 -1.52
N PRO A 155 -3.10 -16.00 -1.99
CA PRO A 155 -1.83 -16.43 -1.39
C PRO A 155 -1.53 -15.66 -0.09
N ILE A 156 -2.41 -15.79 0.91
CA ILE A 156 -2.28 -15.14 2.21
C ILE A 156 -1.18 -15.86 2.99
N GLN A 157 -0.24 -15.10 3.53
CA GLN A 157 0.89 -15.67 4.26
C GLN A 157 0.48 -16.16 5.66
N THR A 158 1.07 -17.26 6.10
CA THR A 158 1.26 -17.56 7.53
C THR A 158 2.66 -17.08 7.87
N CYS A 159 2.76 -16.08 8.74
CA CYS A 159 4.01 -15.35 8.96
C CYS A 159 4.92 -16.04 9.96
N TRP A 160 4.36 -16.54 11.07
CA TRP A 160 5.14 -17.06 12.17
C TRP A 160 4.70 -18.47 12.61
N PRO A 161 5.62 -19.29 13.14
CA PRO A 161 5.27 -20.58 13.70
C PRO A 161 4.24 -20.43 14.83
N GLY A 162 3.22 -21.29 14.83
CA GLY A 162 2.17 -21.28 15.84
C GLY A 162 1.08 -20.23 15.64
N GLU A 163 1.10 -19.46 14.55
CA GLU A 163 -0.04 -18.62 14.20
C GLU A 163 -1.29 -19.48 13.93
N PRO A 164 -2.49 -19.06 14.39
CA PRO A 164 -3.67 -19.90 14.29
C PRO A 164 -4.20 -20.05 12.86
N ALA A 165 -3.89 -19.08 11.99
CA ALA A 165 -4.35 -19.01 10.61
C ALA A 165 -3.54 -17.97 9.81
N PRO A 166 -3.61 -17.99 8.46
CA PRO A 166 -3.04 -16.96 7.61
C PRO A 166 -3.55 -15.55 7.94
N LEU A 167 -2.70 -14.54 7.71
CA LEU A 167 -2.96 -13.14 8.07
C LEU A 167 -2.78 -12.22 6.86
N ILE A 168 -3.81 -11.43 6.55
CA ILE A 168 -3.70 -10.32 5.59
C ILE A 168 -3.07 -9.13 6.32
N THR A 169 -1.89 -8.71 5.86
CA THR A 169 -1.04 -7.75 6.57
C THR A 169 -1.05 -6.33 6.00
N TRP A 170 -1.49 -6.15 4.75
CA TRP A 170 -1.55 -4.86 4.06
C TRP A 170 -2.94 -4.49 3.49
N PRO A 171 -4.07 -4.72 4.19
CA PRO A 171 -5.35 -4.24 3.69
C PRO A 171 -5.47 -2.73 3.93
N LEU A 172 -5.92 -1.98 2.92
CA LEU A 172 -6.44 -0.62 3.12
C LEU A 172 -7.95 -0.71 3.34
N VAL A 173 -8.35 -0.69 4.60
CA VAL A 173 -9.73 -0.83 5.03
C VAL A 173 -10.40 0.53 4.99
N VAL A 174 -11.43 0.63 4.15
CA VAL A 174 -12.22 1.85 3.96
C VAL A 174 -13.49 1.76 4.80
N THR A 175 -13.72 2.75 5.65
CA THR A 175 -14.92 2.88 6.50
C THR A 175 -15.53 4.26 6.31
N LYS A 176 -16.86 4.38 6.40
CA LYS A 176 -17.60 5.66 6.42
C LYS A 176 -18.49 5.65 7.67
N GLY A 177 -18.57 6.78 8.37
CA GLY A 177 -19.52 6.94 9.46
C GLY A 177 -20.97 6.96 8.96
N PRO A 178 -21.96 6.88 9.87
CA PRO A 178 -23.36 6.74 9.50
C PRO A 178 -24.00 8.02 8.97
N THR A 179 -23.36 9.18 9.13
CA THR A 179 -23.91 10.48 8.72
C THR A 179 -23.12 11.14 7.59
N GLU A 180 -23.62 12.28 7.09
CA GLU A 180 -22.92 13.13 6.13
C GLU A 180 -22.04 14.20 6.81
N ALA A 181 -21.88 14.14 8.15
CA ALA A 181 -21.01 15.05 8.87
C ALA A 181 -19.54 14.83 8.49
N ARG A 182 -18.71 15.87 8.64
CA ARG A 182 -17.30 15.83 8.20
C ARG A 182 -16.49 14.77 8.95
N GLU A 183 -16.78 14.59 10.23
CA GLU A 183 -16.20 13.59 11.12
C GLU A 183 -16.51 12.14 10.69
N ASP A 184 -17.60 11.95 9.94
CA ASP A 184 -18.05 10.66 9.41
C ASP A 184 -17.56 10.40 7.96
N ALA A 185 -16.67 11.26 7.44
CA ALA A 185 -16.03 11.06 6.15
C ALA A 185 -15.20 9.76 6.10
N PHE A 186 -14.83 9.34 4.89
CA PHE A 186 -14.07 8.10 4.69
C PHE A 186 -12.77 8.08 5.50
N ASN A 187 -12.58 7.00 6.26
CA ASN A 187 -11.33 6.67 6.93
C ASN A 187 -10.66 5.48 6.24
N LEU A 188 -9.34 5.56 6.09
CA LEU A 188 -8.49 4.49 5.57
C LEU A 188 -7.57 4.03 6.69
N GLY A 189 -7.62 2.74 7.02
CA GLY A 189 -6.75 2.15 8.02
C GLY A 189 -6.11 0.86 7.55
N ILE A 190 -4.93 0.57 8.08
CA ILE A 190 -4.29 -0.75 7.94
C ILE A 190 -4.56 -1.50 9.24
N TYR A 191 -5.42 -2.50 9.15
CA TYR A 191 -5.80 -3.37 10.25
C TYR A 191 -5.50 -4.80 9.83
N ARG A 192 -4.84 -5.57 10.67
CA ARG A 192 -4.53 -6.95 10.30
C ARG A 192 -5.83 -7.76 10.21
N MET A 193 -5.95 -8.60 9.19
CA MET A 193 -7.16 -9.40 8.97
C MET A 193 -6.85 -10.89 9.00
N GLN A 194 -7.21 -11.57 10.08
CA GLN A 194 -6.96 -13.01 10.22
C GLN A 194 -8.05 -13.79 9.48
N MET A 195 -7.66 -14.71 8.60
CA MET A 195 -8.59 -15.57 7.89
C MET A 195 -9.16 -16.62 8.86
N ILE A 196 -10.49 -16.68 8.98
CA ILE A 196 -11.18 -17.64 9.87
C ILE A 196 -12.12 -18.59 9.12
N GLY A 197 -12.20 -18.44 7.80
CA GLY A 197 -13.02 -19.27 6.95
C GLY A 197 -12.93 -18.84 5.50
N ARG A 198 -13.75 -19.49 4.66
CA ARG A 198 -13.80 -19.27 3.22
C ARG A 198 -14.11 -17.82 2.84
N ASP A 199 -14.96 -17.13 3.59
CA ASP A 199 -15.51 -15.82 3.27
C ASP A 199 -15.44 -14.84 4.46
N ARG A 200 -14.64 -15.16 5.49
CA ARG A 200 -14.61 -14.42 6.76
C ARG A 200 -13.21 -14.14 7.26
N THR A 201 -13.05 -12.94 7.83
CA THR A 201 -11.84 -12.52 8.52
C THR A 201 -12.18 -11.83 9.85
N ILE A 202 -11.22 -11.80 10.78
CA ILE A 202 -11.25 -10.94 11.96
C ILE A 202 -10.44 -9.69 11.67
N MET A 203 -11.07 -8.52 11.77
CA MET A 203 -10.43 -7.20 11.62
C MET A 203 -9.85 -6.73 12.96
N ARG A 204 -8.55 -6.39 13.03
CA ARG A 204 -7.92 -5.88 14.26
C ARG A 204 -6.89 -4.79 14.03
#